data_AF-A0A972WCD5-F1
#
_entry.id   AF-A0A972WCD5-F1
#
_cell.length_a   1.000
_cell.length_b   1.000
_cell.length_c   1.000
_cell.angle_alpha   90.00
_cell.angle_beta   90.00
_cell.angle_gamma   90.00
#
_symmetry.space_group_name_H-M   'P 1'
#
loop_
_entity.id
_entity.type
_entity.pdbx_description
1 polymer ?
#
loop_
_entity_poly.entity_id
_entity_poly.type
_entity_poly.pdbx_seq_one_letter_code
_entity_poly.pdbx_strand_id
1 'polypeptide(L)' 'MPTEDGRFEVIGKKVSCSHCGGARFAAKEILLNTWLLSLLRIDWLDSSATVLSCEKCGQLTWFTQDE' A
#
# COMPACT_ATOMS: atom_id res chain seq x y z
N MET A 1 -0.09 -9.74 -4.53
CA MET A 1 -1.55 -10.00 -4.73
C MET A 1 -2.15 -10.41 -3.39
N PRO A 2 -3.32 -9.88 -2.97
CA PRO A 2 -3.96 -10.30 -1.71
C PRO A 2 -4.43 -11.76 -1.80
N THR A 3 -4.24 -12.53 -0.71
CA THR A 3 -4.91 -13.83 -0.54
C THR A 3 -6.30 -13.62 0.04
N GLU A 4 -7.24 -14.56 -0.19
CA GLU A 4 -8.64 -14.48 0.31
C GLU A 4 -8.74 -14.25 1.83
N ASP A 5 -7.68 -14.51 2.61
CA ASP A 5 -7.61 -14.32 4.06
C ASP A 5 -7.08 -12.94 4.52
N GLY A 6 -6.83 -12.00 3.60
CA GLY A 6 -6.26 -10.69 3.94
C GLY A 6 -4.76 -10.76 4.30
N ARG A 7 -4.07 -11.86 3.96
CA ARG A 7 -2.61 -11.98 4.09
C ARG A 7 -1.95 -11.55 2.78
N PHE A 8 -0.78 -10.94 2.91
CA PHE A 8 -0.03 -10.40 1.77
C PHE A 8 1.31 -11.08 1.62
N GLU A 9 1.74 -11.21 0.38
CA GLU A 9 3.05 -11.72 0.00
C GLU A 9 3.71 -10.75 -0.99
N VAL A 10 4.98 -10.44 -0.73
CA VAL A 10 5.82 -9.57 -1.55
C VAL A 10 7.12 -10.31 -1.83
N ILE A 11 7.44 -10.54 -3.11
CA ILE A 11 8.65 -11.26 -3.57
C ILE A 11 8.79 -12.63 -2.85
N GLY A 12 7.71 -13.42 -2.78
CA GLY A 12 7.75 -14.75 -2.13
C GLY A 12 7.74 -14.73 -0.60
N LYS A 13 7.71 -13.55 0.04
CA LYS A 13 7.75 -13.41 1.50
C LYS A 13 6.45 -12.90 2.07
N LYS A 14 5.94 -13.60 3.09
CA LYS A 14 4.74 -13.18 3.84
C LYS A 14 5.00 -11.88 4.57
N VAL A 15 4.10 -10.92 4.41
CA VAL A 15 4.15 -9.64 5.10
C VAL A 15 3.65 -9.82 6.52
N SER A 16 4.40 -9.30 7.49
CA SER A 16 4.02 -9.24 8.91
C SER A 16 4.21 -7.82 9.44
N CYS A 17 3.33 -7.38 10.33
CA CYS A 17 3.35 -6.02 10.86
C CYS A 17 4.59 -5.86 11.75
N SER A 18 5.48 -4.94 11.39
CA SER A 18 6.71 -4.66 12.14
C SER A 18 6.45 -4.16 13.56
N HIS A 19 5.27 -3.60 13.82
CA HIS A 19 4.89 -3.08 15.13
C HIS A 19 4.31 -4.15 16.08
N CYS A 20 3.36 -4.97 15.61
CA CYS A 20 2.60 -5.88 16.49
C CYS A 20 2.66 -7.37 16.10
N GLY A 21 3.38 -7.71 15.02
CA GLY A 21 3.49 -9.07 14.49
C GLY A 21 2.23 -9.61 13.80
N GLY A 22 1.20 -8.78 13.58
CA GLY A 22 -0.02 -9.19 12.87
C GLY A 22 0.24 -9.59 11.41
N ALA A 23 -0.53 -10.54 10.89
CA ALA A 23 -0.38 -11.08 9.52
C ALA A 23 -1.53 -10.70 8.56
N ARG A 24 -2.57 -10.03 9.07
CA ARG A 24 -3.73 -9.59 8.28
C ARG A 24 -3.66 -8.10 8.04
N PHE A 25 -3.94 -7.71 6.81
CA PHE A 25 -3.92 -6.33 6.37
C PHE A 25 -5.11 -6.02 5.47
N ALA A 26 -5.55 -4.77 5.49
CA ALA A 26 -6.37 -4.21 4.44
C ALA A 26 -5.45 -3.51 3.43
N ALA A 27 -5.45 -3.94 2.18
CA ALA A 27 -4.76 -3.21 1.12
C ALA A 27 -5.65 -2.10 0.59
N LYS A 28 -5.06 -0.92 0.44
CA LYS A 28 -5.65 0.18 -0.31
C LYS A 28 -4.62 0.64 -1.32
N GLU A 29 -4.97 0.52 -2.59
CA GLU A 29 -4.27 1.21 -3.65
C GLU A 29 -4.71 2.67 -3.57
N ILE A 30 -3.76 3.55 -3.26
CA ILE A 30 -4.03 4.98 -3.17
C ILE A 30 -3.36 5.61 -4.38
N LEU A 31 -4.19 5.98 -5.35
CA LEU A 31 -3.80 6.96 -6.36
C LEU A 31 -3.49 8.26 -5.62
N LEU A 32 -2.25 8.74 -5.71
CA LEU A 32 -1.76 9.96 -5.07
C LEU A 32 -2.35 11.21 -5.76
N ASN A 33 -3.69 11.29 -5.86
CA ASN A 33 -4.37 12.26 -6.70
C ASN A 33 -4.98 13.36 -5.83
N THR A 34 -4.09 14.28 -5.51
CA THR A 34 -4.26 15.72 -5.36
C THR A 34 -5.45 16.29 -6.16
N TRP A 35 -6.55 16.66 -5.49
CA TRP A 35 -7.58 17.56 -6.05
C TRP A 35 -6.94 18.79 -6.74
N LEU A 36 -5.85 19.30 -6.17
CA LEU A 36 -5.18 20.54 -6.59
C LEU A 36 -4.27 20.39 -7.84
N LEU A 37 -4.10 19.19 -8.40
CA LEU A 37 -3.24 18.96 -9.59
C LEU A 37 -3.92 19.28 -10.94
N SER A 38 -5.25 19.46 -10.99
CA SER A 38 -5.94 19.80 -12.24
C SER A 38 -5.58 21.19 -12.81
N LEU A 39 -4.83 22.02 -12.07
CA LEU A 39 -4.37 23.33 -12.50
C LEU A 39 -2.95 23.35 -13.13
N LEU A 40 -2.17 22.28 -12.97
CA LEU A 40 -0.79 22.23 -13.45
C LEU A 40 -0.54 20.94 -14.23
N ARG A 41 -0.62 21.10 -15.55
CA ARG A 41 -0.29 20.11 -16.58
C ARG A 41 1.13 19.57 -16.43
N ILE A 42 1.31 18.54 -15.61
CA ILE A 42 2.53 17.76 -15.69
C ILE A 42 2.23 16.27 -15.44
N ASP A 43 2.32 15.50 -16.52
CA ASP A 43 2.18 14.04 -16.61
C ASP A 43 3.38 13.30 -15.97
N TRP A 44 3.75 13.63 -14.72
CA TRP A 44 4.75 12.89 -13.95
C TRP A 44 4.29 12.66 -12.51
N LEU A 45 3.23 11.88 -12.31
CA LEU A 45 3.07 11.18 -11.03
C LEU A 45 2.31 9.87 -11.26
N ASP A 46 2.83 9.07 -12.18
CA ASP A 46 2.44 7.66 -12.41
C ASP A 46 2.96 6.72 -11.29
N SER A 47 3.40 7.27 -10.15
CA SER A 47 3.83 6.47 -9.00
C SER A 47 2.60 5.98 -8.21
N SER A 48 2.07 4.82 -8.58
CA SER A 48 1.10 4.11 -7.75
C SER A 48 1.81 3.56 -6.51
N ALA A 49 1.22 3.75 -5.33
CA ALA A 49 1.70 3.19 -4.08
C ALA A 49 0.63 2.26 -3.49
N THR A 50 1.05 1.06 -3.11
CA THR A 50 0.20 0.14 -2.36
C THR A 50 0.40 0.40 -0.87
N VAL A 51 -0.69 0.71 -0.17
CA VAL A 51 -0.67 0.87 1.28
C VAL A 51 -1.34 -0.33 1.94
N LEU A 52 -0.63 -0.99 2.85
CA LEU A 52 -1.17 -2.04 3.70
C LEU A 52 -1.45 -1.49 5.10
N SER A 53 -2.70 -1.55 5.53
CA SER A 53 -3.10 -1.20 6.90
C SER A 53 -3.25 -2.46 7.74
N CYS A 54 -2.53 -2.56 8.86
CA CYS A 54 -2.64 -3.72 9.75
C CYS A 54 -4.00 -3.75 10.46
N GLU A 55 -4.76 -4.85 10.30
CA GLU A 55 -6.07 -4.99 10.95
C GLU A 55 -5.98 -5.10 12.48
N LYS A 56 -4.80 -5.43 13.02
CA LYS A 56 -4.60 -5.63 14.47
C LYS A 56 -4.26 -4.34 15.22
N CYS A 57 -3.48 -3.44 14.63
CA CYS A 57 -3.00 -2.23 15.33
C CYS A 57 -3.07 -0.94 14.51
N GLY A 58 -3.56 -0.99 13.27
CA GLY A 58 -3.70 0.19 12.40
C GLY A 58 -2.41 0.73 11.79
N GLN A 59 -1.26 0.07 12.01
CA GLN A 59 0.01 0.46 11.41
C GLN A 59 -0.10 0.42 9.88
N LEU A 60 0.25 1.53 9.23
CA LEU A 60 0.32 1.62 7.77
C LEU A 60 1.72 1.26 7.28
N THR A 61 1.80 0.43 6.24
CA THR A 61 3.04 0.07 5.55
C THR A 61 2.89 0.43 4.07
N TRP A 62 3.83 1.20 3.55
CA TRP A 62 3.80 1.73 2.18
C TRP A 62 4.75 0.92 1.30
N PHE A 63 4.27 0.53 0.13
CA PHE A 63 5.05 -0.13 -0.91
C PHE A 63 4.96 0.73 -2.17
N THR A 64 6.09 1.29 -2.59
CA THR A 64 6.21 1.96 -3.88
C THR A 64 6.64 0.94 -4.93
N GLN A 65 6.15 1.10 -6.15
CA GLN A 65 6.73 0.46 -7.33
C GLN A 65 7.63 1.50 -8.01
N ASP A 66 8.90 1.51 -7.63
CA ASP A 66 9.96 2.10 -8.45
C ASP A 66 10.50 0.95 -9.35
N GLU A 67 10.75 1.24 -10.63
CA GLU A 67 11.32 0.31 -11.62
C GLU A 67 12.68 -0.28 -11.21
#